data_AF-A0A527Z9V3-F1
#
_entry.id   AF-A0A527Z9V3-F1
#
_cell.length_a   1.000
_cell.length_b   1.000
_cell.length_c   1.000
_cell.angle_alpha   90.00
_cell.angle_beta   90.00
_cell.angle_gamma   90.00
#
_symmetry.space_group_name_H-M   'P 1'
#
loop_
_entity.id
_entity.type
_entity.pdbx_description
1 polymer ?
#
loop_
_entity_poly.entity_id
_entity_poly.type
_entity_poly.pdbx_seq_one_letter_code
_entity_poly.pdbx_strand_id
1 'polypeptide(L)'
;IHTAWTAGLATPVTVFGPPGTGHYWQRFCQAMEFDIEIRIVDEGRPDIQDLVSIVEFGEGLVMEERGLKVLALRVDHPPVADCFALRFEHAGQSVVF
;
A
#
# COMPACT_ATOMS: atom_id res chain seq x y z
N ILE A 1 -7.24 2.59 2.96
CA ILE A 1 -6.91 3.85 2.23
C ILE A 1 -8.17 4.68 2.06
N HIS A 2 -9.20 4.20 1.33
CA HIS A 2 -10.45 4.91 1.13
C HIS A 2 -11.06 5.49 2.41
N THR A 3 -11.21 4.68 3.47
CA THR A 3 -11.73 5.16 4.77
C THR A 3 -10.89 6.28 5.39
N ALA A 4 -9.56 6.24 5.24
CA ALA A 4 -8.70 7.31 5.73
C ALA A 4 -8.86 8.58 4.88
N TRP A 5 -9.03 8.41 3.57
CA TRP A 5 -9.35 9.50 2.64
C TRP A 5 -10.72 10.11 2.92
N THR A 6 -11.77 9.33 3.18
CA THR A 6 -13.07 9.88 3.60
C THR A 6 -12.98 10.59 4.96
N ALA A 7 -12.03 10.19 5.82
CA ALA A 7 -11.76 10.83 7.11
C ALA A 7 -10.79 12.02 7.06
N GLY A 8 -10.37 12.45 5.86
CA GLY A 8 -9.60 13.70 5.70
C GLY A 8 -8.18 13.57 5.14
N LEU A 9 -7.64 12.36 4.94
CA LEU A 9 -6.28 12.17 4.41
C LEU A 9 -6.09 12.89 3.07
N ALA A 10 -5.19 13.86 3.00
CA ALA A 10 -4.94 14.68 1.81
C ALA A 10 -3.46 14.71 1.37
N THR A 11 -2.65 13.80 1.92
CA THR A 11 -1.22 13.68 1.62
C THR A 11 -0.92 12.38 0.88
N PRO A 12 0.14 12.33 0.07
CA PRO A 12 0.54 11.11 -0.63
C PRO A 12 0.77 9.94 0.32
N VAL A 13 0.40 8.74 -0.12
CA VAL A 13 0.60 7.46 0.56
C VAL A 13 1.25 6.48 -0.41
N THR A 14 2.34 5.85 0.01
CA THR A 14 2.94 4.73 -0.72
C THR A 14 2.45 3.42 -0.11
N VAL A 15 1.94 2.53 -0.96
CA VAL A 15 1.49 1.19 -0.58
C VAL A 15 2.49 0.18 -1.13
N PHE A 16 3.01 -0.64 -0.23
CA PHE A 16 3.90 -1.74 -0.57
C PHE A 16 3.08 -3.03 -0.54
N GLY A 17 3.15 -3.84 -1.59
CA GLY A 17 2.47 -5.13 -1.64
C GLY A 17 3.08 -6.11 -2.65
N PRO A 18 2.61 -7.37 -2.70
CA PRO A 18 3.05 -8.34 -3.69
C PRO A 18 2.64 -7.94 -5.12
N PRO A 19 3.16 -8.62 -6.16
CA PRO A 19 2.72 -8.44 -7.54
C PRO A 19 1.19 -8.51 -7.67
N GLY A 20 0.60 -7.57 -8.41
CA GLY A 20 -0.85 -7.46 -8.58
C GLY A 20 -1.55 -6.49 -7.62
N THR A 21 -0.85 -5.94 -6.63
CA THR A 21 -1.38 -4.89 -5.73
C THR A 21 -1.83 -3.66 -6.52
N GLY A 22 -1.11 -3.26 -7.56
CA GLY A 22 -1.47 -2.12 -8.41
C GLY A 22 -2.75 -2.38 -9.19
N HIS A 23 -2.90 -3.60 -9.73
CA HIS A 23 -4.11 -4.01 -10.42
C HIS A 23 -5.32 -4.01 -9.47
N TYR A 24 -5.15 -4.55 -8.26
CA TYR A 24 -6.18 -4.53 -7.23
C TYR A 24 -6.60 -3.10 -6.88
N TRP A 25 -5.65 -2.19 -6.68
CA TRP A 25 -5.92 -0.80 -6.36
C TRP A 25 -6.73 -0.08 -7.45
N GLN A 26 -6.37 -0.26 -8.72
CA GLN A 26 -7.11 0.29 -9.85
C GLN A 26 -8.56 -0.21 -9.89
N ARG A 27 -8.76 -1.53 -9.69
CA ARG A 27 -10.10 -2.13 -9.65
C ARG A 27 -10.90 -1.69 -8.44
N PHE A 28 -10.25 -1.48 -7.30
CA PHE A 28 -10.87 -0.91 -6.12
C PHE A 28 -11.38 0.51 -6.40
N CYS A 29 -10.56 1.37 -7.02
CA CYS A 29 -10.99 2.73 -7.39
C CYS A 29 -12.17 2.70 -8.37
N GLN A 30 -12.15 1.82 -9.37
CA GLN A 30 -13.27 1.62 -10.29
C GLN A 30 -14.55 1.17 -9.57
N ALA A 31 -14.44 0.26 -8.61
CA ALA A 31 -15.60 -0.17 -7.82
C ALA A 31 -16.19 0.95 -6.95
N MET A 32 -15.39 1.96 -6.60
CA MET A 32 -15.76 3.10 -5.76
C MET A 32 -15.98 4.39 -6.56
N GLU A 33 -15.98 4.34 -7.89
CA GLU A 33 -15.96 5.52 -8.78
C GLU A 33 -17.01 6.56 -8.40
N PHE A 34 -18.26 6.14 -8.21
CA PHE A 34 -19.34 7.04 -7.83
C PHE A 34 -19.09 7.77 -6.49
N ASP A 35 -18.61 7.08 -5.45
CA ASP A 35 -18.34 7.71 -4.14
C ASP A 35 -17.13 8.64 -4.22
N ILE A 36 -16.12 8.27 -5.02
CA ILE A 36 -14.94 9.11 -5.25
C ILE A 36 -15.34 10.41 -5.95
N GLU A 37 -16.07 10.32 -7.07
CA GLU A 37 -16.50 11.46 -7.87
C GLU A 37 -17.37 12.43 -7.06
N ILE A 38 -18.38 11.92 -6.34
CA ILE A 38 -19.28 12.80 -5.58
C ILE A 38 -18.55 13.53 -4.45
N ARG A 39 -17.60 12.88 -3.78
CA ARG A 39 -16.84 13.51 -2.69
C ARG A 39 -15.81 14.53 -3.20
N ILE A 40 -15.24 14.32 -4.39
CA ILE A 40 -14.41 15.36 -5.02
C ILE A 40 -15.25 16.62 -5.24
N VAL A 41 -16.47 16.48 -5.76
CA VAL A 41 -17.35 17.61 -6.08
C VAL A 41 -17.98 18.26 -4.84
N ASP A 42 -18.56 17.46 -3.94
CA ASP A 42 -19.35 17.92 -2.79
C ASP A 42 -18.48 18.32 -1.59
N GLU A 43 -17.43 17.55 -1.33
CA GLU A 43 -16.56 17.71 -0.16
C GLU A 43 -15.19 18.33 -0.49
N GLY A 44 -14.89 18.56 -1.78
CA GLY A 44 -13.60 19.12 -2.23
C GLY A 44 -12.42 18.20 -1.96
N ARG A 45 -12.65 16.88 -1.89
CA ARG A 45 -11.57 15.91 -1.64
C ARG A 45 -10.57 15.91 -2.81
N PRO A 46 -9.25 15.76 -2.55
CA PRO A 46 -8.29 15.49 -3.62
C PRO A 46 -8.59 14.12 -4.27
N ASP A 47 -8.23 13.95 -5.54
CA ASP A 47 -8.36 12.65 -6.20
C ASP A 47 -7.52 11.61 -5.46
N ILE A 48 -8.18 10.55 -4.97
CA ILE A 48 -7.51 9.48 -4.21
C ILE A 48 -6.51 8.71 -5.08
N GLN A 49 -6.70 8.67 -6.40
CA GLN A 49 -5.79 8.01 -7.33
C GLN A 49 -4.46 8.76 -7.42
N ASP A 50 -4.47 10.09 -7.32
CA ASP A 50 -3.27 10.92 -7.32
C ASP A 50 -2.51 10.87 -5.99
N LEU A 51 -3.20 10.52 -4.90
CA LEU A 51 -2.58 10.38 -3.58
C LEU A 51 -1.85 9.05 -3.39
N VAL A 52 -2.18 8.00 -4.15
CA VAL A 52 -1.69 6.65 -3.87
C VAL A 52 -0.66 6.20 -4.90
N SER A 53 0.56 5.96 -4.42
CA SER A 53 1.62 5.29 -5.18
C SER A 53 1.73 3.83 -4.76
N ILE A 54 1.81 2.91 -5.72
CA ILE A 54 1.96 1.48 -5.44
C ILE A 54 3.39 1.05 -5.76
N VAL A 55 4.02 0.33 -4.82
CA VAL A 55 5.30 -0.34 -5.00
C VAL A 55 5.07 -1.83 -4.82
N GLU A 56 5.23 -2.59 -5.90
CA GLU A 56 5.15 -4.05 -5.85
C GLU A 56 6.51 -4.64 -5.50
N PHE A 57 6.55 -5.60 -4.57
CA PHE A 57 7.78 -6.25 -4.11
C PHE A 57 7.68 -7.77 -4.14
N GLY A 58 8.84 -8.42 -4.28
CA GLY A 58 9.03 -9.85 -4.05
C GLY A 58 9.90 -10.10 -2.82
N GLU A 59 10.44 -11.31 -2.70
CA GLU A 59 11.42 -11.63 -1.67
C GLU A 59 12.68 -10.75 -1.79
N GLY A 60 13.23 -10.30 -0.66
CA GLY A 60 14.41 -9.44 -0.59
C GLY A 60 14.14 -8.05 -0.02
N LEU A 61 14.89 -7.04 -0.51
CA LEU A 61 14.77 -5.67 -0.02
C LEU A 61 13.48 -5.01 -0.55
N VAL A 62 12.65 -4.53 0.37
CA VAL A 62 11.40 -3.81 0.04
C VAL A 62 11.63 -2.30 0.06
N MET A 63 12.30 -1.80 1.11
CA MET A 63 12.55 -0.37 1.31
C MET A 63 13.76 -0.16 2.22
N GLU A 64 14.53 0.88 1.95
CA GLU A 64 15.55 1.37 2.88
C GLU A 64 15.54 2.90 2.88
N GLU A 65 15.10 3.52 3.98
CA GLU A 65 15.02 4.96 4.11
C GLU A 65 15.24 5.39 5.57
N ARG A 66 16.05 6.45 5.79
CA ARG A 66 16.27 7.06 7.12
C ARG A 66 16.66 6.03 8.21
N GLY A 67 17.44 5.03 7.83
CA GLY A 67 17.90 3.96 8.73
C GLY A 67 16.85 2.89 9.05
N LEU A 68 15.63 2.97 8.50
CA LEU A 68 14.67 1.87 8.49
C LEU A 68 14.93 1.00 7.26
N LYS A 69 15.17 -0.29 7.47
CA LYS A 69 15.30 -1.28 6.41
C LYS A 69 14.17 -2.29 6.52
N VAL A 70 13.50 -2.57 5.40
CA VAL A 70 12.39 -3.52 5.32
C VAL A 70 12.76 -4.65 4.36
N LEU A 71 12.72 -5.87 4.86
CA LEU A 71 13.00 -7.09 4.11
C LEU A 71 11.75 -7.96 4.02
N ALA A 72 11.53 -8.58 2.88
CA ALA A 72 10.51 -9.59 2.66
C ALA A 72 11.17 -10.97 2.57
N LEU A 73 10.59 -11.96 3.25
CA LEU A 73 10.92 -13.38 3.11
C LEU A 73 9.68 -14.11 2.61
N ARG A 74 9.80 -14.95 1.59
CA ARG A 74 8.66 -15.73 1.09
C ARG A 74 8.22 -16.75 2.14
N VAL A 75 6.91 -16.87 2.32
CA VAL A 75 6.27 -17.83 3.22
C VAL A 75 5.59 -18.91 2.40
N ASP A 76 5.77 -20.17 2.80
CA ASP A 76 5.08 -21.30 2.18
C ASP A 76 3.60 -21.27 2.57
N HIS A 77 2.75 -20.79 1.64
CA HIS A 77 1.32 -20.67 1.86
C HIS A 77 0.51 -21.14 0.64
N PRO A 78 0.54 -22.43 0.29
CA PRO A 78 -0.21 -22.94 -0.86
C PRO A 78 -1.72 -22.70 -0.66
N PRO A 79 -2.44 -22.27 -1.72
CA PRO A 79 -1.99 -22.14 -3.12
C PRO A 79 -1.37 -20.76 -3.46
N VAL A 80 -1.19 -19.87 -2.48
CA VAL A 80 -0.71 -18.50 -2.68
C VAL A 80 0.80 -18.48 -2.84
N ALA A 81 1.26 -18.17 -4.06
CA ALA A 81 2.70 -18.05 -4.33
C ALA A 81 3.28 -16.81 -3.65
N ASP A 82 2.68 -15.63 -3.84
CA ASP A 82 3.18 -14.34 -3.35
C ASP A 82 2.67 -14.00 -1.95
N CYS A 83 3.13 -14.79 -0.98
CA CYS A 83 2.96 -14.55 0.46
C CYS A 83 4.32 -14.27 1.09
N PHE A 84 4.42 -13.19 1.87
CA PHE A 84 5.68 -12.72 2.43
C PHE A 84 5.54 -12.32 3.90
N ALA A 85 6.50 -12.72 4.71
CA ALA A 85 6.75 -12.14 6.03
C ALA A 85 7.61 -10.89 5.87
N LEU A 86 7.35 -9.85 6.67
CA LEU A 86 8.09 -8.60 6.63
C LEU A 86 8.90 -8.39 7.90
N ARG A 87 10.20 -8.16 7.73
CA ARG A 87 11.11 -7.79 8.81
C ARG A 87 11.50 -6.33 8.69
N PHE A 88 11.19 -5.57 9.72
CA PHE A 88 11.56 -4.16 9.87
C PHE A 88 12.78 -4.08 10.78
N GLU A 89 13.86 -3.46 10.32
CA GLU A 89 15.11 -3.27 11.05
C GLU A 89 15.38 -1.77 11.22
N HIS A 90 15.68 -1.35 12.46
CA HIS A 90 16.10 0.02 12.76
C HIS A 90 16.95 0.04 14.05
N ALA A 91 18.04 0.79 14.05
CA ALA A 91 18.92 0.97 15.22
C ALA A 91 19.32 -0.33 15.93
N GLY A 92 19.56 -1.41 15.17
CA GLY A 92 19.94 -2.73 15.70
C GLY A 92 18.79 -3.56 16.27
N GLN A 93 17.55 -3.07 16.23
CA GLN A 93 16.34 -3.79 16.64
C GLN A 93 15.58 -4.30 15.41
N SER A 94 14.78 -5.36 15.59
CA SER A 94 13.90 -5.86 14.54
C SER A 94 12.51 -6.26 15.04
N VAL A 95 11.50 -5.98 14.21
CA VAL A 95 10.10 -6.41 14.38
C VAL A 95 9.69 -7.20 13.13
N VAL A 96 8.99 -8.32 13.31
CA VAL A 96 8.59 -9.22 12.21
C VAL A 96 7.07 -9.37 12.20
N PHE A 97 6.48 -9.37 11.00
CA PHE A 97 5.07 -9.58 10.72
C PHE A 97 4.88 -10.71 9.69
#